data_AF-A0A1X7U7N6-F1
#
_entry.id   AF-A0A1X7U7N6-F1
#
_cell.length_a   1.000
_cell.length_b   1.000
_cell.length_c   1.000
_cell.angle_alpha   90.00
_cell.angle_beta   90.00
_cell.angle_gamma   90.00
#
_symmetry.space_group_name_H-M   'P 1'
#
loop_
_entity.id
_entity.type
_entity.pdbx_description
1 polymer ?
#
loop_
_entity_poly.entity_id
_entity_poly.type
_entity_poly.pdbx_seq_one_letter_code
_entity_poly.pdbx_strand_id
1 'polypeptide(L)'
;MAKPYGGYEFKFVDGDPPSRYICAICTLVSCDPQQVTCCYNTFCKTCLEQLGLSVKQPKCPLCQEELSFFNDGKLNREITALKIHCTNSEEGCEWQGTINETGTSIDTHLNSSCIYHLVPCTNECGEKIRRSTLETHLTDNCTQRIVNCQYCKRKGRYQLITSSSHLDECPDLPIQCSNEGCNEKILRHSLASHNETCPKAIIPCEYNTVGCEKRMKREEQEKHNEESSLLHLQLTKEELVLTEEQLQLTDQQLKEATETIESLKAKVQEHENLLTTSSQVLKFSQLSQWKEGWHSRGFYTSPGGYKMSLHVYPKGDGDGKGTHFSCFISLLGGEYDDTLEWPFQGEVTVELLNQLEDKNHWKKVVHYTEATPDDCKQRVSKGEESEEWGNPKFLSHAYRPTNNQRFIKNDSLYFRISVKATSKTKPWLH
;
A
#
# COMPACT_ATOMS: atom_id res chain seq x y z
N MET A 1 57.45 13.69 -7.60
CA MET A 1 56.73 14.93 -7.16
C MET A 1 56.60 15.94 -8.31
N ALA A 2 55.84 17.04 -8.14
CA ALA A 2 55.94 18.20 -9.04
C ALA A 2 57.39 18.73 -9.00
N LYS A 3 57.94 19.21 -10.13
CA LYS A 3 59.30 19.78 -10.17
C LYS A 3 59.42 20.90 -9.12
N PRO A 4 60.45 20.89 -8.25
CA PRO A 4 60.60 21.93 -7.24
C PRO A 4 60.78 23.29 -7.91
N TYR A 5 60.23 24.33 -7.28
CA TYR A 5 60.58 25.69 -7.61
C TYR A 5 62.00 25.96 -7.10
N GLY A 6 62.90 26.48 -7.94
CA GLY A 6 64.31 26.65 -7.60
C GLY A 6 65.15 25.38 -7.79
N GLY A 7 66.14 25.19 -6.93
CA GLY A 7 67.07 24.05 -6.97
C GLY A 7 66.70 22.92 -6.01
N TYR A 8 67.50 21.86 -5.99
CA TYR A 8 67.33 20.73 -5.09
C TYR A 8 67.86 21.04 -3.69
N GLU A 9 67.03 20.80 -2.69
CA GLU A 9 67.35 20.91 -1.26
C GLU A 9 67.44 19.50 -0.66
N PHE A 10 68.52 18.79 -0.98
CA PHE A 10 68.80 17.45 -0.46
C PHE A 10 70.10 17.42 0.33
N LYS A 11 70.22 16.44 1.22
CA LYS A 11 71.51 16.10 1.86
C LYS A 11 72.28 15.16 0.93
N PHE A 12 73.39 15.65 0.40
CA PHE A 12 74.25 14.90 -0.52
C PHE A 12 75.21 13.99 0.26
N VAL A 13 75.41 12.77 -0.23
CA VAL A 13 76.22 11.74 0.44
C VAL A 13 77.71 12.07 0.36
N ASP A 14 78.16 12.56 -0.79
CA ASP A 14 79.58 12.79 -1.09
C ASP A 14 80.07 14.21 -0.69
N GLY A 15 79.32 14.90 0.18
CA GLY A 15 79.59 16.28 0.59
C GLY A 15 79.01 17.34 -0.35
N ASP A 16 79.50 18.58 -0.25
CA ASP A 16 78.98 19.71 -1.01
C ASP A 16 79.22 19.54 -2.51
N PRO A 17 78.16 19.61 -3.34
CA PRO A 17 78.29 19.48 -4.78
C PRO A 17 79.14 20.61 -5.41
N PRO A 18 79.83 20.34 -6.53
CA PRO A 18 80.65 21.34 -7.21
C PRO A 18 79.91 22.65 -7.49
N SER A 19 80.59 23.79 -7.34
CA SER A 19 80.00 25.13 -7.57
C SER A 19 79.33 25.30 -8.94
N ARG A 20 79.82 24.61 -9.98
CA ARG A 20 79.22 24.62 -11.33
C ARG A 20 77.81 24.04 -11.40
N TYR A 21 77.40 23.26 -10.39
CA TYR A 21 76.05 22.69 -10.27
C TYR A 21 75.09 23.66 -9.60
N ILE A 22 75.60 24.67 -8.91
CA ILE A 22 74.81 25.58 -8.08
C ILE A 22 74.19 26.67 -8.95
N CYS A 23 72.88 26.88 -8.76
CA CYS A 23 72.14 27.94 -9.40
C CYS A 23 72.55 29.29 -8.80
N ALA A 24 72.95 30.24 -9.63
CA ALA A 24 73.39 31.54 -9.15
C ALA A 24 72.26 32.45 -8.62
N ILE A 25 70.99 32.04 -8.72
CA ILE A 25 69.84 32.78 -8.15
C ILE A 25 69.43 32.17 -6.80
N CYS A 26 69.05 30.89 -6.78
CA CYS A 26 68.55 30.26 -5.56
C CYS A 26 69.66 29.65 -4.69
N THR A 27 70.91 29.65 -5.16
CA THR A 27 72.10 29.13 -4.45
C THR A 27 72.04 27.65 -4.07
N LEU A 28 71.09 26.91 -4.65
CA LEU A 28 70.92 25.47 -4.47
C LEU A 28 71.41 24.71 -5.72
N VAL A 29 71.56 23.39 -5.61
CA VAL A 29 71.89 22.53 -6.76
C VAL A 29 70.83 22.67 -7.84
N SER A 30 71.23 22.97 -9.06
CA SER A 30 70.32 23.40 -10.12
C SER A 30 69.36 22.29 -10.55
N CYS A 31 68.05 22.53 -10.44
CA CYS A 31 67.03 21.68 -11.03
C CYS A 31 66.74 22.15 -12.46
N ASP A 32 66.82 21.23 -13.44
CA ASP A 32 66.66 21.53 -14.87
C ASP A 32 67.59 22.69 -15.31
N PRO A 33 68.93 22.49 -15.17
CA PRO A 33 69.93 23.55 -15.30
C PRO A 33 69.91 24.19 -16.69
N GLN A 34 69.89 25.52 -16.68
CA GLN A 34 69.99 26.39 -17.85
C GLN A 34 71.31 27.15 -17.77
N GLN A 35 72.17 27.01 -18.78
CA GLN A 35 73.41 27.74 -18.85
C GLN A 35 73.22 28.99 -19.72
N VAL A 36 73.59 30.17 -19.20
CA VAL A 36 73.58 31.41 -19.98
C VAL A 36 74.81 31.52 -20.87
N THR A 37 74.68 32.07 -22.07
CA THR A 37 75.78 32.17 -23.05
C THR A 37 76.72 33.34 -22.77
N CYS A 38 76.28 34.36 -22.02
CA CYS A 38 77.04 35.58 -21.74
C CYS A 38 78.15 35.37 -20.71
N CYS A 39 77.82 34.81 -19.55
CA CYS A 39 78.77 34.61 -18.45
C CYS A 39 78.93 33.13 -18.04
N TYR A 40 78.37 32.20 -18.81
CA TYR A 40 78.47 30.74 -18.62
C TYR A 40 77.98 30.21 -17.26
N ASN A 41 77.26 31.02 -16.49
CA ASN A 41 76.69 30.63 -15.20
C ASN A 41 75.44 29.76 -15.38
N THR A 42 75.22 28.88 -14.40
CA THR A 42 74.09 27.95 -14.37
C THR A 42 72.96 28.51 -13.51
N PHE A 43 71.73 28.31 -13.97
CA PHE A 43 70.51 28.66 -13.26
C PHE A 43 69.49 27.54 -13.33
N CYS A 44 68.55 27.46 -12.38
CA CYS A 44 67.37 26.60 -12.54
C CYS A 44 66.44 27.18 -13.61
N LYS A 45 65.79 26.31 -14.40
CA LYS A 45 64.77 26.72 -15.36
C LYS A 45 63.70 27.63 -14.75
N THR A 46 63.16 27.23 -13.60
CA THR A 46 62.11 27.99 -12.89
C THR A 46 62.60 29.34 -12.37
N CYS A 47 63.88 29.45 -11.98
CA CYS A 47 64.48 30.73 -11.59
C CYS A 47 64.60 31.70 -12.77
N LEU A 48 65.02 31.21 -13.94
CA LEU A 48 65.10 32.05 -15.15
C LEU A 48 63.71 32.41 -15.69
N GLU A 49 62.76 31.47 -15.69
CA GLU A 49 61.38 31.72 -16.10
C GLU A 49 60.75 32.84 -15.25
N GLN A 50 60.97 32.83 -13.93
CA GLN A 50 60.46 33.90 -13.07
C GLN A 50 61.09 35.27 -13.37
N LEU A 51 62.38 35.31 -13.70
CA LEU A 51 63.03 36.55 -14.14
C LEU A 51 62.47 37.04 -15.49
N GLY A 52 62.22 36.13 -16.42
CA GLY A 52 61.72 36.42 -17.77
C GLY A 52 60.25 36.85 -17.82
N LEU A 53 59.41 36.34 -16.92
CA LEU A 53 57.99 36.73 -16.84
C LEU A 53 57.77 38.18 -16.40
N SER A 54 58.80 38.86 -15.88
CA SER A 54 58.70 40.22 -15.33
C SER A 54 59.26 41.33 -16.23
N VAL A 55 59.93 41.02 -17.35
CA VAL A 55 60.67 42.04 -18.14
C VAL A 55 60.55 41.82 -19.66
N LYS A 56 60.23 42.89 -20.42
CA LYS A 56 60.10 42.87 -21.90
C LYS A 56 61.41 42.57 -22.66
N GLN A 57 62.56 42.70 -22.00
CA GLN A 57 63.90 42.33 -22.49
C GLN A 57 64.73 41.83 -21.30
N PRO A 58 64.79 40.51 -21.05
CA PRO A 58 65.48 39.99 -19.89
C PRO A 58 67.00 40.17 -20.05
N LYS A 59 67.64 40.68 -19.00
CA LYS A 59 69.10 40.78 -18.89
C LYS A 59 69.61 39.75 -17.90
N CYS A 60 70.83 39.27 -18.09
CA CYS A 60 71.49 38.37 -17.16
C CYS A 60 71.62 39.04 -15.78
N PRO A 61 71.19 38.37 -14.69
CA PRO A 61 71.25 38.95 -13.34
C PRO A 61 72.68 39.17 -12.83
N LEU A 62 73.69 38.53 -13.44
CA LEU A 62 75.08 38.60 -12.99
C LEU A 62 75.93 39.60 -13.78
N CYS A 63 75.80 39.64 -15.11
CA CYS A 63 76.62 40.50 -15.98
C CYS A 63 75.83 41.60 -16.70
N GLN A 64 74.50 41.63 -16.58
CA GLN A 64 73.61 42.60 -17.22
C GLN A 64 73.61 42.60 -18.77
N GLU A 65 74.22 41.60 -19.40
CA GLU A 65 74.13 41.36 -20.85
C GLU A 65 72.79 40.76 -21.26
N GLU A 66 72.50 40.71 -22.56
CA GLU A 66 71.28 40.11 -23.11
C GLU A 66 71.15 38.64 -22.69
N LEU A 67 69.98 38.27 -22.15
CA LEU A 67 69.78 36.93 -21.60
C LEU A 67 69.49 35.93 -22.73
N SER A 68 70.51 35.15 -23.08
CA SER A 68 70.40 33.96 -23.92
C SER A 68 70.90 32.74 -23.12
N PHE A 69 70.14 31.64 -23.15
CA PHE A 69 70.45 30.42 -22.41
C PHE A 69 69.94 29.16 -23.13
N PHE A 70 70.49 28.03 -22.75
CA PHE A 70 70.07 26.72 -23.26
C PHE A 70 70.04 25.68 -22.13
N ASN A 71 69.28 24.61 -22.34
CA ASN A 71 69.23 23.48 -21.40
C ASN A 71 70.55 22.72 -21.45
N ASP A 72 71.25 22.67 -20.33
CA ASP A 72 72.46 21.86 -20.20
C ASP A 72 72.10 20.43 -19.82
N GLY A 73 71.78 19.63 -20.84
CA GLY A 73 71.41 18.23 -20.66
C GLY A 73 72.55 17.36 -20.10
N LYS A 74 73.82 17.73 -20.33
CA LYS A 74 74.97 17.00 -19.76
C LYS A 74 75.05 17.26 -18.26
N LEU A 75 75.00 18.53 -17.87
CA LEU A 75 74.99 18.96 -16.49
C LEU A 75 73.77 18.41 -15.74
N ASN A 76 72.59 18.40 -16.36
CA ASN A 76 71.40 17.81 -15.77
C ASN A 76 71.59 16.32 -15.45
N ARG A 77 72.20 15.54 -16.36
CA ARG A 77 72.52 14.13 -16.10
C ARG A 77 73.49 13.98 -14.93
N GLU A 78 74.57 14.77 -14.91
CA GLU A 78 75.55 14.80 -13.82
C GLU A 78 74.88 15.11 -12.47
N ILE A 79 74.00 16.11 -12.41
CA ILE A 79 73.25 16.49 -11.21
C ILE A 79 72.27 15.38 -10.79
N THR A 80 71.50 14.81 -11.73
CA THR A 80 70.51 13.78 -11.39
C THR A 80 71.12 12.46 -10.89
N ALA A 81 72.38 12.20 -11.25
CA ALA A 81 73.15 11.03 -10.80
C ALA A 81 73.81 11.23 -9.42
N LEU A 82 73.75 12.42 -8.84
CA LEU A 82 74.25 12.67 -7.49
C LEU A 82 73.55 11.79 -6.46
N LYS A 83 74.33 11.24 -5.54
CA LYS A 83 73.82 10.45 -4.44
C LYS A 83 73.32 11.35 -3.31
N ILE A 84 72.10 11.09 -2.88
CA ILE A 84 71.42 11.81 -1.80
C ILE A 84 70.92 10.84 -0.74
N HIS A 85 70.83 11.34 0.49
CA HIS A 85 70.12 10.65 1.56
C HIS A 85 68.61 10.84 1.43
N CYS A 86 67.84 9.90 1.95
CA CYS A 86 66.40 10.06 2.11
C CYS A 86 66.07 11.33 2.91
N THR A 87 64.99 12.03 2.54
CA THR A 87 64.52 13.21 3.29
C THR A 87 64.14 12.88 4.74
N ASN A 88 63.87 11.61 5.04
CA ASN A 88 63.59 11.10 6.38
C ASN A 88 64.85 10.54 7.07
N SER A 89 66.06 10.92 6.66
CA SER A 89 67.29 10.40 7.24
C SER A 89 67.44 10.76 8.72
N GLU A 90 66.93 11.92 9.14
CA GLU A 90 66.92 12.35 10.55
C GLU A 90 66.03 11.46 11.43
N GLU A 91 65.02 10.83 10.83
CA GLU A 91 64.12 9.87 11.49
C GLU A 91 64.69 8.44 11.51
N GLY A 92 65.88 8.24 10.94
CA GLY A 92 66.57 6.94 10.90
C GLY A 92 66.50 6.22 9.55
N CYS A 93 66.03 6.87 8.47
CA CYS A 93 66.07 6.25 7.15
C CYS A 93 67.49 6.27 6.57
N GLU A 94 68.10 5.08 6.46
CA GLU A 94 69.47 4.93 5.94
C GLU A 94 69.54 4.86 4.41
N TRP A 95 68.40 4.99 3.71
CA TRP A 95 68.38 4.87 2.25
C TRP A 95 69.19 5.99 1.60
N GLN A 96 70.00 5.58 0.61
CA GLN A 96 70.77 6.44 -0.27
C GLN A 96 70.47 6.04 -1.71
N GLY A 97 70.35 7.03 -2.58
CA GLY A 97 70.11 6.80 -3.99
C GLY A 97 70.25 8.08 -4.78
N THR A 98 69.68 8.13 -5.97
CA THR A 98 69.85 9.26 -6.89
C THR A 98 68.65 10.21 -6.84
N ILE A 99 68.81 11.39 -7.42
CA ILE A 99 67.73 12.39 -7.48
C ILE A 99 66.60 11.91 -8.39
N ASN A 100 66.92 11.42 -9.60
CA ASN A 100 65.91 11.10 -10.61
C ASN A 100 66.36 10.03 -11.62
N GLU A 101 67.33 9.19 -11.27
CA GLU A 101 67.68 8.06 -12.13
C GLU A 101 66.67 6.92 -11.96
N THR A 102 66.22 6.35 -13.07
CA THR A 102 65.15 5.34 -13.08
C THR A 102 65.54 4.13 -12.23
N GLY A 103 64.70 3.80 -11.25
CA GLY A 103 64.89 2.64 -10.35
C GLY A 103 65.68 2.93 -9.07
N THR A 104 66.47 4.02 -9.02
CA THR A 104 67.23 4.43 -7.82
C THR A 104 66.83 5.81 -7.30
N SER A 105 65.76 6.40 -7.85
CA SER A 105 65.28 7.72 -7.47
C SER A 105 64.67 7.76 -6.06
N ILE A 106 64.82 8.91 -5.39
CA ILE A 106 64.16 9.21 -4.12
C ILE A 106 62.63 9.09 -4.20
N ASP A 107 62.03 9.48 -5.34
CA ASP A 107 60.58 9.37 -5.56
C ASP A 107 60.13 7.89 -5.54
N THR A 108 60.89 6.99 -6.17
CA THR A 108 60.59 5.55 -6.12
C THR A 108 60.66 5.05 -4.67
N HIS A 109 61.72 5.39 -3.94
CA HIS A 109 61.88 4.98 -2.56
C HIS A 109 60.74 5.45 -1.64
N LEU A 110 60.42 6.76 -1.64
CA LEU A 110 59.37 7.33 -0.78
C LEU A 110 58.01 6.68 -1.04
N ASN A 111 57.68 6.45 -2.31
CA ASN A 111 56.36 5.93 -2.70
C ASN A 111 56.19 4.44 -2.42
N SER A 112 57.23 3.62 -2.51
CA SER A 112 57.08 2.15 -2.43
C SER A 112 57.81 1.47 -1.28
N SER A 113 58.92 1.99 -0.77
CA SER A 113 59.79 1.25 0.17
C SER A 113 60.14 1.98 1.47
N CYS A 114 60.05 3.30 1.51
CA CYS A 114 60.38 4.07 2.71
C CYS A 114 59.38 3.80 3.84
N ILE A 115 59.86 3.16 4.92
CA ILE A 115 59.05 2.85 6.10
C ILE A 115 58.71 4.09 6.94
N TYR A 116 59.54 5.13 6.84
CA TYR A 116 59.38 6.40 7.56
C TYR A 116 58.48 7.40 6.81
N HIS A 117 58.16 7.13 5.54
CA HIS A 117 57.34 8.03 4.74
C HIS A 117 55.89 8.06 5.25
N LEU A 118 55.32 9.26 5.30
CA LEU A 118 53.95 9.50 5.71
C LEU A 118 53.00 9.26 4.53
N VAL A 119 52.16 8.24 4.66
CA VAL A 119 51.15 7.86 3.67
C VAL A 119 49.75 8.14 4.20
N PRO A 120 48.79 8.56 3.35
CA PRO A 120 47.41 8.74 3.79
C PRO A 120 46.81 7.42 4.25
N CYS A 121 45.96 7.47 5.29
CA CYS A 121 45.25 6.28 5.77
C CYS A 121 44.28 5.74 4.70
N THR A 122 44.31 4.42 4.47
CA THR A 122 43.46 3.73 3.50
C THR A 122 41.97 3.67 3.90
N ASN A 123 41.67 3.84 5.19
CA ASN A 123 40.30 3.95 5.69
C ASN A 123 39.77 5.40 5.60
N GLU A 124 40.50 6.31 4.95
CA GLU A 124 40.11 7.70 4.71
C GLU A 124 39.75 8.47 5.99
N CYS A 125 40.48 8.20 7.08
CA CYS A 125 40.27 8.93 8.34
C CYS A 125 40.81 10.37 8.33
N GLY A 126 41.48 10.79 7.25
CA GLY A 126 42.08 12.11 7.07
C GLY A 126 43.54 12.24 7.54
N GLU A 127 44.05 11.29 8.32
CA GLU A 127 45.41 11.32 8.85
C GLU A 127 46.46 10.79 7.86
N LYS A 128 47.69 11.30 7.96
CA LYS A 128 48.88 10.75 7.29
C LYS A 128 49.72 9.99 8.30
N ILE A 129 49.92 8.71 8.07
CA ILE A 129 50.54 7.77 9.01
C ILE A 129 51.87 7.28 8.45
N ARG A 130 52.88 7.06 9.31
CA ARG A 130 54.14 6.43 8.90
C ARG A 130 53.84 5.03 8.36
N ARG A 131 54.45 4.66 7.23
CA ARG A 131 54.22 3.34 6.60
C ARG A 131 54.50 2.18 7.57
N SER A 132 55.53 2.28 8.41
CA SER A 132 55.86 1.27 9.44
C SER A 132 54.76 1.06 10.47
N THR A 133 53.97 2.09 10.80
CA THR A 133 52.91 2.05 11.80
C THR A 133 51.51 2.05 11.18
N LEU A 134 51.41 1.92 9.85
CA LEU A 134 50.13 1.98 9.15
C LEU A 134 49.26 0.77 9.52
N GLU A 135 49.84 -0.42 9.59
CA GLU A 135 49.11 -1.63 9.95
C GLU A 135 48.50 -1.52 11.36
N THR A 136 49.31 -1.16 12.36
CA THR A 136 48.84 -0.94 13.74
C THR A 136 47.84 0.21 13.85
N HIS A 137 47.96 1.25 13.01
CA HIS A 137 46.93 2.27 12.90
C HIS A 137 45.61 1.66 12.42
N LEU A 138 45.62 0.92 11.29
CA LEU A 138 44.40 0.37 10.69
C LEU A 138 43.69 -0.63 11.61
N THR A 139 44.44 -1.43 12.37
CA THR A 139 43.89 -2.45 13.28
C THR A 139 43.37 -1.87 14.60
N ASP A 140 44.13 -0.96 15.23
CA ASP A 140 43.91 -0.65 16.66
C ASP A 140 43.54 0.81 16.92
N ASN A 141 43.95 1.73 16.06
CA ASN A 141 43.89 3.16 16.36
C ASN A 141 42.96 3.95 15.43
N CYS A 142 42.76 3.48 14.20
CA CYS A 142 41.97 4.17 13.19
C CYS A 142 40.52 4.27 13.64
N THR A 143 39.97 5.49 13.68
CA THR A 143 38.57 5.75 14.08
C THR A 143 37.55 5.26 13.04
N GLN A 144 38.00 5.12 11.79
CA GLN A 144 37.21 4.60 10.68
C GLN A 144 37.38 3.08 10.47
N ARG A 145 38.15 2.38 11.33
CA ARG A 145 38.29 0.92 11.25
C ARG A 145 36.96 0.22 11.46
N ILE A 146 36.81 -0.97 10.87
CA ILE A 146 35.61 -1.78 11.04
C ILE A 146 35.80 -2.73 12.23
N VAL A 147 34.85 -2.69 13.16
CA VAL A 147 34.81 -3.57 14.34
C VAL A 147 33.45 -4.24 14.46
N ASN A 148 33.38 -5.28 15.29
CA ASN A 148 32.12 -5.90 15.70
C ASN A 148 31.70 -5.34 17.06
N CYS A 149 30.42 -5.06 17.25
CA CYS A 149 29.90 -4.80 18.59
C CYS A 149 30.15 -6.02 19.49
N GLN A 150 30.68 -5.79 20.70
CA GLN A 150 30.97 -6.88 21.64
C GLN A 150 29.71 -7.63 22.11
N TYR A 151 28.56 -6.95 22.09
CA TYR A 151 27.27 -7.47 22.49
C TYR A 151 26.52 -8.09 21.31
N CYS A 152 25.99 -7.27 20.38
CA CYS A 152 25.13 -7.73 19.28
C CYS A 152 25.87 -8.24 18.04
N LYS A 153 27.21 -8.25 18.05
CA LYS A 153 28.07 -8.70 16.93
C LYS A 153 27.88 -7.95 15.60
N ARG A 154 27.11 -6.85 15.58
CA ARG A 154 26.93 -5.99 14.40
C ARG A 154 28.27 -5.41 13.96
N LYS A 155 28.55 -5.49 12.66
CA LYS A 155 29.72 -4.91 12.00
C LYS A 155 29.50 -3.44 11.68
N GLY A 156 30.51 -2.60 11.91
CA GLY A 156 30.46 -1.18 11.51
C GLY A 156 31.75 -0.43 11.84
N ARG A 157 31.80 0.86 11.48
CA ARG A 157 32.91 1.75 11.85
C ARG A 157 33.02 1.86 13.37
N TYR A 158 34.25 1.86 13.89
CA TYR A 158 34.55 1.92 15.32
C TYR A 158 33.78 3.03 16.02
N GLN A 159 33.87 4.27 15.52
CA GLN A 159 33.18 5.42 16.11
C GLN A 159 31.66 5.24 16.21
N LEU A 160 31.03 4.55 15.25
CA LEU A 160 29.59 4.28 15.27
C LEU A 160 29.25 3.15 16.25
N ILE A 161 30.00 2.04 16.20
CA ILE A 161 29.77 0.87 17.06
C ILE A 161 30.02 1.17 18.54
N THR A 162 30.97 2.06 18.88
CA THR A 162 31.24 2.45 20.27
C THR A 162 30.49 3.72 20.68
N SER A 163 29.66 4.31 19.82
CA SER A 163 28.88 5.49 20.16
C SER A 163 27.77 5.17 21.17
N SER A 164 27.37 6.18 21.96
CA SER A 164 26.17 6.09 22.79
C SER A 164 24.94 5.74 21.94
N SER A 165 24.78 6.36 20.77
CA SER A 165 23.63 6.09 19.88
C SER A 165 23.45 4.61 19.54
N HIS A 166 24.55 3.88 19.30
CA HIS A 166 24.47 2.44 19.08
C HIS A 166 24.17 1.67 20.38
N LEU A 167 24.88 1.99 21.47
CA LEU A 167 24.75 1.27 22.74
C LEU A 167 23.35 1.45 23.36
N ASP A 168 22.77 2.64 23.23
CA ASP A 168 21.42 2.96 23.70
C ASP A 168 20.33 2.15 22.98
N GLU A 169 20.59 1.71 21.76
CA GLU A 169 19.68 0.88 20.94
C GLU A 169 20.12 -0.59 20.84
N CYS A 170 21.28 -0.95 21.38
CA CYS A 170 21.85 -2.29 21.20
C CYS A 170 20.99 -3.33 21.94
N PRO A 171 20.44 -4.34 21.24
CA PRO A 171 19.48 -5.31 21.82
C PRO A 171 20.12 -6.24 22.85
N ASP A 172 21.41 -6.50 22.71
CA ASP A 172 22.17 -7.43 23.55
C ASP A 172 23.04 -6.71 24.58
N LEU A 173 22.91 -5.39 24.70
CA LEU A 173 23.57 -4.66 25.76
C LEU A 173 22.93 -5.05 27.11
N PRO A 174 23.71 -5.55 28.08
CA PRO A 174 23.22 -5.77 29.44
C PRO A 174 22.96 -4.42 30.10
N ILE A 175 21.71 -4.16 30.43
CA ILE A 175 21.24 -2.97 31.12
C ILE A 175 20.74 -3.34 32.52
N GLN A 176 20.90 -2.43 33.47
CA GLN A 176 20.37 -2.62 34.81
C GLN A 176 18.86 -2.37 34.80
N CYS A 177 18.09 -3.21 35.50
CA CYS A 177 16.67 -2.98 35.71
C CYS A 177 16.41 -1.61 36.34
N SER A 178 15.40 -0.88 35.85
CA SER A 178 15.02 0.44 36.37
C SER A 178 14.18 0.39 37.65
N ASN A 179 13.68 -0.80 38.02
CA ASN A 179 12.87 -0.96 39.23
C ASN A 179 13.74 -0.85 40.48
N GLU A 180 13.37 0.05 41.39
CA GLU A 180 14.13 0.31 42.62
C GLU A 180 14.31 -0.96 43.45
N GLY A 181 15.57 -1.29 43.74
CA GLY A 181 15.95 -2.50 44.48
C GLY A 181 16.14 -3.76 43.63
N CYS A 182 15.98 -3.68 42.30
CA CYS A 182 16.38 -4.75 41.38
C CYS A 182 17.79 -4.47 40.85
N ASN A 183 18.75 -5.34 41.18
CA ASN A 183 20.14 -5.21 40.76
C ASN A 183 20.51 -6.13 39.57
N GLU A 184 19.51 -6.76 38.93
CA GLU A 184 19.76 -7.65 37.81
C GLU A 184 20.21 -6.88 36.56
N LYS A 185 21.18 -7.45 35.86
CA LYS A 185 21.63 -6.99 34.53
C LYS A 185 20.97 -7.87 33.48
N ILE A 186 20.08 -7.27 32.70
CA ILE A 186 19.21 -7.95 31.76
C ILE A 186 19.58 -7.47 30.36
N LEU A 187 19.56 -8.36 29.37
CA LEU A 187 19.74 -7.93 27.98
C LEU A 187 18.57 -7.02 27.58
N ARG A 188 18.84 -5.92 26.88
CA ARG A 188 17.80 -4.94 26.52
C ARG A 188 16.58 -5.60 25.87
N HIS A 189 16.77 -6.55 24.95
CA HIS A 189 15.67 -7.24 24.30
C HIS A 189 14.80 -8.08 25.28
N SER A 190 15.37 -8.53 26.39
CA SER A 190 14.67 -9.30 27.43
C SER A 190 14.06 -8.43 28.54
N LEU A 191 14.29 -7.10 28.54
CA LEU A 191 13.80 -6.21 29.60
C LEU A 191 12.26 -6.23 29.72
N ALA A 192 11.55 -6.30 28.59
CA ALA A 192 10.09 -6.36 28.59
C ALA A 192 9.58 -7.60 29.33
N SER A 193 10.11 -8.78 29.00
CA SER A 193 9.75 -10.04 29.66
C SER A 193 10.17 -10.08 31.14
N HIS A 194 11.33 -9.51 31.48
CA HIS A 194 11.72 -9.34 32.88
C HIS A 194 10.72 -8.45 33.64
N ASN A 195 10.26 -7.32 33.09
CA ASN A 195 9.34 -6.41 33.78
C ASN A 195 7.99 -7.08 34.13
N GLU A 196 7.54 -8.04 33.33
CA GLU A 196 6.33 -8.84 33.60
C GLU A 196 6.47 -9.72 34.86
N THR A 197 7.70 -10.08 35.25
CA THR A 197 7.98 -11.03 36.34
C THR A 197 8.86 -10.44 37.45
N CYS A 198 9.35 -9.21 37.28
CA CYS A 198 10.27 -8.57 38.21
C CYS A 198 9.66 -8.46 39.62
N PRO A 199 10.27 -9.05 40.66
CA PRO A 199 9.76 -9.00 42.03
C PRO A 199 9.67 -7.59 42.60
N LYS A 200 10.50 -6.67 42.10
CA LYS A 200 10.58 -5.28 42.56
C LYS A 200 9.72 -4.31 41.75
N ALA A 201 9.06 -4.76 40.69
CA ALA A 201 8.17 -3.91 39.90
C ALA A 201 6.96 -3.46 40.74
N ILE A 202 6.61 -2.17 40.63
CA ILE A 202 5.42 -1.61 41.28
C ILE A 202 4.19 -1.89 40.43
N ILE A 203 3.36 -2.81 40.89
CA ILE A 203 2.15 -3.26 40.20
C ILE A 203 0.89 -2.85 40.99
N PRO A 204 -0.25 -2.64 40.31
CA PRO A 204 -1.54 -2.55 41.00
C PRO A 204 -1.95 -3.91 41.58
N CYS A 205 -2.80 -3.89 42.59
CA CYS A 205 -3.49 -5.08 43.08
C CYS A 205 -4.30 -5.75 41.96
N GLU A 206 -4.43 -7.09 41.98
CA GLU A 206 -5.26 -7.84 41.04
C GLU A 206 -6.76 -7.49 41.11
N TYR A 207 -7.21 -6.96 42.24
CA TYR A 207 -8.58 -6.45 42.45
C TYR A 207 -8.74 -4.97 42.09
N ASN A 208 -7.78 -4.36 41.38
CA ASN A 208 -7.88 -2.95 40.97
C ASN A 208 -9.09 -2.69 40.05
N THR A 209 -9.50 -3.66 39.23
CA THR A 209 -10.68 -3.53 38.36
C THR A 209 -11.99 -3.43 39.12
N VAL A 210 -12.02 -3.90 40.37
CA VAL A 210 -13.20 -3.87 41.25
C VAL A 210 -13.03 -2.87 42.41
N GLY A 211 -12.05 -1.96 42.33
CA GLY A 211 -11.92 -0.81 43.24
C GLY A 211 -10.75 -0.83 44.23
N CYS A 212 -9.87 -1.85 44.21
CA CYS A 212 -8.69 -1.82 45.07
C CYS A 212 -7.53 -0.99 44.45
N GLU A 213 -7.35 0.25 44.91
CA GLU A 213 -6.36 1.19 44.33
C GLU A 213 -4.90 0.95 44.80
N LYS A 214 -4.65 -0.08 45.60
CA LYS A 214 -3.33 -0.29 46.19
C LYS A 214 -2.30 -0.66 45.12
N ARG A 215 -1.15 0.02 45.15
CA ARG A 215 0.05 -0.32 44.38
C ARG A 215 1.16 -0.77 45.33
N MET A 216 1.93 -1.77 44.94
CA MET A 216 2.97 -2.41 45.76
C MET A 216 4.03 -3.07 44.89
N LYS A 217 5.14 -3.51 45.50
CA LYS A 217 6.09 -4.38 44.79
C LYS A 217 5.44 -5.74 44.54
N ARG A 218 5.74 -6.36 43.40
CA ARG A 218 5.20 -7.69 43.06
C ARG A 218 5.41 -8.73 44.16
N GLU A 219 6.58 -8.73 44.79
CA GLU A 219 6.90 -9.64 45.91
C GLU A 219 6.03 -9.43 47.17
N GLU A 220 5.38 -8.28 47.30
CA GLU A 220 4.50 -7.93 48.42
C GLU A 220 3.02 -8.25 48.14
N GLN A 221 2.69 -8.63 46.90
CA GLN A 221 1.30 -8.82 46.45
C GLN A 221 0.58 -9.91 47.23
N GLU A 222 1.23 -11.07 47.42
CA GLU A 222 0.63 -12.20 48.16
C GLU A 222 0.27 -11.78 49.59
N LYS A 223 1.19 -11.09 50.27
CA LYS A 223 0.96 -10.58 51.63
C LYS A 223 -0.20 -9.58 51.68
N HIS A 224 -0.27 -8.64 50.73
CA HIS A 224 -1.39 -7.70 50.65
C HIS A 224 -2.74 -8.41 50.42
N ASN A 225 -2.77 -9.42 49.53
CA ASN A 225 -3.96 -10.20 49.23
C ASN A 225 -4.47 -10.95 50.47
N GLU A 226 -3.56 -11.51 51.28
CA GLU A 226 -3.93 -12.15 52.55
C GLU A 226 -4.50 -11.14 53.54
N GLU A 227 -3.80 -10.02 53.76
CA GLU A 227 -4.19 -8.97 54.73
C GLU A 227 -5.48 -8.23 54.33
N SER A 228 -5.78 -8.15 53.02
CA SER A 228 -6.92 -7.39 52.47
C SER A 228 -8.05 -8.27 51.93
N SER A 229 -7.99 -9.58 52.17
CA SER A 229 -8.94 -10.57 51.65
C SER A 229 -10.42 -10.23 51.91
N LEU A 230 -10.75 -9.73 53.11
CA LEU A 230 -12.11 -9.30 53.45
C LEU A 230 -12.57 -8.06 52.66
N LEU A 231 -11.66 -7.11 52.43
CA LEU A 231 -11.94 -5.94 51.59
C LEU A 231 -12.17 -6.36 50.14
N HIS A 232 -11.31 -7.21 49.60
CA HIS A 232 -11.44 -7.72 48.23
C HIS A 232 -12.74 -8.50 48.05
N LEU A 233 -13.14 -9.30 49.04
CA LEU A 233 -14.43 -10.01 49.01
C LEU A 233 -15.63 -9.05 49.03
N GLN A 234 -15.55 -7.97 49.80
CA GLN A 234 -16.62 -6.97 49.83
C GLN A 234 -16.74 -6.22 48.50
N LEU A 235 -15.61 -5.78 47.93
CA LEU A 235 -15.57 -5.09 46.63
C LEU A 235 -16.11 -5.98 45.50
N THR A 236 -15.67 -7.25 45.45
CA THR A 236 -16.17 -8.20 44.45
C THR A 236 -17.66 -8.50 44.60
N LYS A 237 -18.17 -8.53 45.84
CA LYS A 237 -19.62 -8.67 46.09
C LYS A 237 -20.40 -7.46 45.58
N GLU A 238 -19.91 -6.24 45.83
CA GLU A 238 -20.56 -5.02 45.33
C GLU A 238 -20.59 -4.99 43.80
N GLU A 239 -19.47 -5.31 43.14
CA GLU A 239 -19.40 -5.41 41.68
C GLU A 239 -20.32 -6.52 41.12
N LEU A 240 -20.44 -7.64 41.82
CA LEU A 240 -21.35 -8.73 41.42
C LEU A 240 -22.80 -8.27 41.42
N VAL A 241 -23.25 -7.55 42.47
CA VAL A 241 -24.61 -7.01 42.54
C VAL A 241 -24.87 -6.02 41.40
N LEU A 242 -23.94 -5.11 41.14
CA LEU A 242 -24.06 -4.16 40.02
C LEU A 242 -24.15 -4.87 38.66
N THR A 243 -23.35 -5.93 38.48
CA THR A 243 -23.38 -6.74 37.25
C THR A 243 -24.70 -7.49 37.10
N GLU A 244 -25.25 -8.03 38.19
CA GLU A 244 -26.58 -8.68 38.19
C GLU A 244 -27.70 -7.70 37.82
N GLU A 245 -27.67 -6.47 38.33
CA GLU A 245 -28.63 -5.42 37.97
C GLU A 245 -28.54 -5.05 36.48
N GLN A 246 -27.33 -4.90 35.94
CA GLN A 246 -27.12 -4.64 34.51
C GLN A 246 -27.59 -5.81 33.64
N LEU A 247 -27.37 -7.04 34.08
CA LEU A 247 -27.84 -8.23 33.36
C LEU A 247 -29.37 -8.29 33.29
N GLN A 248 -30.06 -7.96 34.39
CA GLN A 248 -31.52 -7.88 34.40
C GLN A 248 -32.05 -6.80 33.45
N LEU A 249 -31.40 -5.63 33.43
CA LEU A 249 -31.79 -4.54 32.53
C LEU A 249 -31.61 -4.92 31.06
N THR A 250 -30.49 -5.57 30.72
CA THR A 250 -30.20 -6.02 29.35
C THR A 250 -31.14 -7.14 28.90
N ASP A 251 -31.51 -8.07 29.78
CA ASP A 251 -32.53 -9.10 29.50
C ASP A 251 -33.90 -8.47 29.23
N GLN A 252 -34.29 -7.45 29.99
CA GLN A 252 -35.53 -6.71 29.74
C GLN A 252 -35.51 -6.02 28.37
N GLN A 253 -34.44 -5.31 28.05
CA GLN A 253 -34.27 -4.65 26.74
C GLN A 253 -34.29 -5.67 25.59
N LEU A 254 -33.70 -6.86 25.79
CA LEU A 254 -33.69 -7.93 24.79
C LEU A 254 -35.10 -8.48 24.55
N LYS A 255 -35.91 -8.65 25.61
CA LYS A 255 -37.32 -9.07 25.49
C LYS A 255 -38.13 -8.05 24.68
N GLU A 256 -38.02 -6.78 25.03
CA GLU A 256 -38.71 -5.69 24.30
C GLU A 256 -38.27 -5.63 22.82
N ALA A 257 -36.97 -5.77 22.55
CA ALA A 257 -36.45 -5.83 21.17
C ALA A 257 -36.97 -7.06 20.41
N THR A 258 -37.13 -8.20 21.07
CA THR A 258 -37.63 -9.43 20.44
C THR A 258 -39.12 -9.29 20.08
N GLU A 259 -39.94 -8.78 21.00
CA GLU A 259 -41.37 -8.52 20.76
C GLU A 259 -41.59 -7.52 19.61
N THR A 260 -40.77 -6.47 19.55
CA THR A 260 -40.85 -5.49 18.45
C THR A 260 -40.45 -6.10 17.11
N ILE A 261 -39.41 -6.94 17.06
CA ILE A 261 -39.03 -7.68 15.85
C ILE A 261 -40.16 -8.61 15.40
N GLU A 262 -40.78 -9.35 16.31
CA GLU A 262 -41.92 -10.23 15.98
C GLU A 262 -43.11 -9.44 15.41
N SER A 263 -43.43 -8.29 16.01
CA SER A 263 -44.46 -7.38 15.50
C SER A 263 -44.14 -6.85 14.11
N LEU A 264 -42.89 -6.43 13.86
CA LEU A 264 -42.44 -5.97 12.54
C LEU A 264 -42.48 -7.09 11.50
N LYS A 265 -42.06 -8.31 11.86
CA LYS A 265 -42.17 -9.49 10.97
C LYS A 265 -43.62 -9.75 10.58
N ALA A 266 -44.56 -9.68 11.51
CA ALA A 266 -45.98 -9.85 11.21
C ALA A 266 -46.49 -8.79 10.22
N LYS A 267 -46.11 -7.52 10.40
CA LYS A 267 -46.45 -6.43 9.47
C LYS A 267 -45.83 -6.61 8.09
N VAL A 268 -44.58 -7.07 8.01
CA VAL A 268 -43.92 -7.38 6.74
C VAL A 268 -44.65 -8.51 6.01
N GLN A 269 -45.02 -9.58 6.73
CA GLN A 269 -45.78 -10.69 6.16
C GLN A 269 -47.14 -10.25 5.61
N GLU A 270 -47.84 -9.35 6.32
CA GLU A 270 -49.09 -8.76 5.85
C GLU A 270 -48.88 -7.95 4.55
N HIS A 271 -47.82 -7.16 4.47
CA HIS A 271 -47.47 -6.40 3.27
C HIS A 271 -47.07 -7.30 2.09
N GLU A 272 -46.35 -8.39 2.33
CA GLU A 272 -46.01 -9.39 1.29
C GLU A 272 -47.24 -10.09 0.73
N ASN A 273 -48.24 -10.40 1.58
CA ASN A 273 -49.51 -10.98 1.15
C ASN A 273 -50.32 -10.02 0.26
N LEU A 274 -50.17 -8.70 0.44
CA LEU A 274 -50.77 -7.70 -0.45
C LEU A 274 -50.06 -7.58 -1.81
N LEU A 275 -48.79 -7.98 -1.88
CA LEU A 275 -47.93 -7.86 -3.06
C LEU A 275 -47.87 -9.14 -3.93
N THR A 276 -48.32 -10.28 -3.41
CA THR A 276 -48.26 -11.57 -4.12
C THR A 276 -49.44 -11.76 -5.06
N THR A 277 -49.25 -11.41 -6.34
CA THR A 277 -50.10 -11.75 -7.51
C THR A 277 -51.58 -11.38 -7.42
N SER A 278 -51.99 -10.29 -8.09
CA SER A 278 -53.40 -10.07 -8.42
C SER A 278 -53.88 -11.21 -9.31
N SER A 279 -54.66 -12.12 -8.72
CA SER A 279 -55.41 -13.11 -9.45
C SER A 279 -56.89 -12.77 -9.34
N GLN A 280 -57.58 -12.71 -10.47
CA GLN A 280 -59.00 -12.39 -10.50
C GLN A 280 -59.79 -13.51 -11.17
N VAL A 281 -60.89 -13.92 -10.54
CA VAL A 281 -61.80 -14.92 -11.09
C VAL A 281 -63.01 -14.22 -11.71
N LEU A 282 -63.21 -14.44 -13.01
CA LEU A 282 -64.27 -13.88 -13.84
C LEU A 282 -65.29 -14.97 -14.17
N LYS A 283 -66.56 -14.70 -13.93
CA LYS A 283 -67.66 -15.59 -14.29
C LYS A 283 -68.24 -15.18 -15.63
N PHE A 284 -68.27 -16.12 -16.56
CA PHE A 284 -68.92 -15.98 -17.85
C PHE A 284 -70.20 -16.82 -17.86
N SER A 285 -71.37 -16.18 -17.79
CA SER A 285 -72.68 -16.85 -17.77
C SER A 285 -73.45 -16.67 -19.08
N GLN A 286 -74.45 -17.53 -19.32
CA GLN A 286 -75.35 -17.48 -20.47
C GLN A 286 -74.62 -17.75 -21.80
N LEU A 287 -73.71 -18.73 -21.82
CA LEU A 287 -72.88 -19.11 -22.97
C LEU A 287 -73.70 -19.27 -24.27
N SER A 288 -74.92 -19.79 -24.14
CA SER A 288 -75.87 -20.00 -25.24
C SER A 288 -76.33 -18.71 -25.95
N GLN A 289 -76.20 -17.54 -25.32
CA GLN A 289 -76.66 -16.24 -25.85
C GLN A 289 -75.57 -15.50 -26.64
N TRP A 290 -74.29 -15.75 -26.36
CA TRP A 290 -73.17 -14.99 -26.91
C TRP A 290 -72.64 -15.62 -28.20
N LYS A 291 -73.27 -15.27 -29.33
CA LYS A 291 -72.87 -15.75 -30.66
C LYS A 291 -71.64 -15.01 -31.22
N GLU A 292 -71.41 -13.78 -30.79
CA GLU A 292 -70.40 -12.88 -31.36
C GLU A 292 -69.20 -12.59 -30.44
N GLY A 293 -69.22 -13.07 -29.19
CA GLY A 293 -68.14 -12.85 -28.20
C GLY A 293 -68.67 -12.39 -26.85
N TRP A 294 -67.89 -12.53 -25.78
CA TRP A 294 -68.18 -12.02 -24.45
C TRP A 294 -66.98 -11.26 -23.89
N HIS A 295 -67.23 -10.09 -23.30
CA HIS A 295 -66.21 -9.20 -22.76
C HIS A 295 -66.41 -9.13 -21.25
N SER A 296 -65.33 -9.30 -20.49
CA SER A 296 -65.40 -9.15 -19.04
C SER A 296 -65.55 -7.68 -18.64
N ARG A 297 -65.95 -7.43 -17.40
CA ARG A 297 -65.72 -6.10 -16.81
C ARG A 297 -64.21 -5.86 -16.71
N GLY A 298 -63.82 -4.59 -16.79
CA GLY A 298 -62.43 -4.19 -16.61
C GLY A 298 -61.90 -4.52 -15.21
N PHE A 299 -60.65 -4.97 -15.13
CA PHE A 299 -59.97 -5.33 -13.88
C PHE A 299 -58.52 -4.87 -13.85
N TYR A 300 -57.96 -4.72 -12.66
CA TYR A 300 -56.60 -4.22 -12.47
C TYR A 300 -55.58 -5.34 -12.25
N THR A 301 -54.40 -5.22 -12.86
CA THR A 301 -53.29 -6.18 -12.75
C THR A 301 -52.66 -6.24 -11.35
N SER A 302 -52.90 -5.22 -10.52
CA SER A 302 -52.48 -5.07 -9.12
C SER A 302 -53.17 -3.82 -8.55
N PRO A 303 -53.16 -3.59 -7.22
CA PRO A 303 -53.45 -2.27 -6.69
C PRO A 303 -52.56 -1.22 -7.39
N GLY A 304 -53.15 -0.21 -8.03
CA GLY A 304 -52.42 0.79 -8.81
C GLY A 304 -51.89 0.32 -10.18
N GLY A 305 -52.27 -0.87 -10.66
CA GLY A 305 -51.77 -1.48 -11.90
C GLY A 305 -52.55 -1.10 -13.17
N TYR A 306 -52.23 -1.76 -14.29
CA TYR A 306 -52.90 -1.59 -15.58
C TYR A 306 -54.32 -2.12 -15.53
N LYS A 307 -55.24 -1.52 -16.30
CA LYS A 307 -56.61 -2.01 -16.44
C LYS A 307 -56.73 -2.90 -17.68
N MET A 308 -57.35 -4.07 -17.54
CA MET A 308 -57.49 -5.09 -18.58
C MET A 308 -58.92 -5.61 -18.68
N SER A 309 -59.27 -6.17 -19.84
CA SER A 309 -60.50 -6.91 -20.12
C SER A 309 -60.17 -8.26 -20.76
N LEU A 310 -60.91 -9.31 -20.41
CA LEU A 310 -60.84 -10.63 -21.04
C LEU A 310 -61.98 -10.78 -22.04
N HIS A 311 -61.64 -11.05 -23.30
CA HIS A 311 -62.59 -11.31 -24.37
C HIS A 311 -62.57 -12.80 -24.73
N VAL A 312 -63.74 -13.42 -24.73
CA VAL A 312 -63.93 -14.86 -24.97
C VAL A 312 -64.88 -15.05 -26.14
N TYR A 313 -64.44 -15.79 -27.15
CA TYR A 313 -65.23 -16.12 -28.33
C TYR A 313 -65.58 -17.61 -28.32
N PRO A 314 -66.80 -18.00 -27.92
CA PRO A 314 -67.18 -19.41 -27.78
C PRO A 314 -67.20 -20.19 -29.09
N LYS A 315 -67.32 -19.50 -30.22
CA LYS A 315 -67.25 -20.09 -31.56
C LYS A 315 -65.90 -19.91 -32.23
N GLY A 316 -64.94 -19.33 -31.50
CA GLY A 316 -63.63 -18.98 -32.00
C GLY A 316 -63.62 -17.74 -32.88
N ASP A 317 -62.46 -17.10 -32.91
CA ASP A 317 -62.15 -15.95 -33.74
C ASP A 317 -60.78 -16.16 -34.44
N GLY A 318 -60.52 -15.41 -35.51
CA GLY A 318 -59.34 -15.55 -36.36
C GLY A 318 -59.10 -17.00 -36.81
N ASP A 319 -57.88 -17.50 -36.59
CA ASP A 319 -57.46 -18.86 -36.94
C ASP A 319 -58.20 -19.98 -36.19
N GLY A 320 -58.91 -19.65 -35.10
CA GLY A 320 -59.69 -20.59 -34.30
C GLY A 320 -61.16 -20.67 -34.68
N LYS A 321 -61.62 -19.79 -35.58
CA LYS A 321 -63.04 -19.65 -35.92
C LYS A 321 -63.68 -20.97 -36.36
N GLY A 322 -64.81 -21.30 -35.71
CA GLY A 322 -65.57 -22.54 -35.87
C GLY A 322 -64.98 -23.78 -35.18
N THR A 323 -63.71 -23.75 -34.78
CA THR A 323 -62.98 -24.97 -34.34
C THR A 323 -62.50 -24.95 -32.90
N HIS A 324 -62.32 -23.78 -32.29
CA HIS A 324 -61.81 -23.58 -30.93
C HIS A 324 -62.59 -22.48 -30.21
N PHE A 325 -62.53 -22.46 -28.88
CA PHE A 325 -62.70 -21.24 -28.10
C PHE A 325 -61.45 -20.37 -28.29
N SER A 326 -61.65 -19.06 -28.43
CA SER A 326 -60.57 -18.08 -28.46
C SER A 326 -60.66 -17.17 -27.25
N CYS A 327 -59.52 -16.81 -26.69
CA CYS A 327 -59.42 -15.89 -25.55
C CYS A 327 -58.39 -14.81 -25.86
N PHE A 328 -58.77 -13.55 -25.71
CA PHE A 328 -57.92 -12.39 -25.91
C PHE A 328 -58.01 -11.45 -24.71
N ILE A 329 -57.00 -10.59 -24.58
CA ILE A 329 -56.89 -9.58 -23.55
C ILE A 329 -56.71 -8.22 -24.23
N SER A 330 -57.48 -7.24 -23.79
CA SER A 330 -57.33 -5.84 -24.18
C SER A 330 -56.94 -5.00 -22.97
N LEU A 331 -56.05 -4.03 -23.19
CA LEU A 331 -55.76 -2.97 -22.23
C LEU A 331 -56.89 -1.93 -22.30
N LEU A 332 -57.32 -1.44 -21.14
CA LEU A 332 -58.33 -0.41 -21.01
C LEU A 332 -57.70 0.86 -20.44
N GLY A 333 -58.29 2.02 -20.73
CA GLY A 333 -57.94 3.26 -20.03
C GLY A 333 -58.14 3.13 -18.52
N GLY A 334 -57.04 3.26 -17.77
CA GLY A 334 -57.00 3.11 -16.31
C GLY A 334 -56.77 4.42 -15.58
N GLU A 335 -57.20 4.48 -14.32
CA GLU A 335 -56.99 5.66 -13.45
C GLU A 335 -55.50 5.87 -13.08
N TYR A 336 -54.68 4.83 -13.23
CA TYR A 336 -53.25 4.83 -12.88
C TYR A 336 -52.33 4.97 -14.11
N ASP A 337 -52.87 5.14 -15.32
CA ASP A 337 -52.08 5.09 -16.56
C ASP A 337 -50.94 6.12 -16.61
N ASP A 338 -51.08 7.26 -15.92
CA ASP A 338 -50.08 8.32 -15.87
C ASP A 338 -48.86 7.96 -15.00
N THR A 339 -49.05 7.12 -13.97
CA THR A 339 -47.97 6.68 -13.07
C THR A 339 -47.27 5.41 -13.54
N LEU A 340 -47.84 4.72 -14.53
CA LEU A 340 -47.34 3.47 -15.08
C LEU A 340 -46.35 3.68 -16.25
N GLU A 341 -45.42 2.75 -16.42
CA GLU A 341 -44.52 2.67 -17.56
C GLU A 341 -45.22 2.05 -18.78
N TRP A 342 -45.04 2.65 -19.96
CA TRP A 342 -45.60 2.15 -21.21
C TRP A 342 -44.48 1.90 -22.23
N PRO A 343 -44.60 0.87 -23.09
CA PRO A 343 -45.70 -0.09 -23.22
C PRO A 343 -45.78 -1.13 -22.08
N PHE A 344 -46.94 -1.76 -21.93
CA PHE A 344 -47.11 -2.89 -21.00
C PHE A 344 -46.19 -4.06 -21.40
N GLN A 345 -45.45 -4.58 -20.42
CA GLN A 345 -44.64 -5.78 -20.54
C GLN A 345 -44.95 -6.74 -19.39
N GLY A 346 -45.00 -8.03 -19.71
CA GLY A 346 -45.26 -9.07 -18.73
C GLY A 346 -45.92 -10.31 -19.30
N GLU A 347 -46.49 -11.12 -18.41
CA GLU A 347 -47.25 -12.31 -18.77
C GLU A 347 -48.65 -12.30 -18.14
N VAL A 348 -49.65 -12.62 -18.95
CA VAL A 348 -51.05 -12.80 -18.52
C VAL A 348 -51.39 -14.27 -18.66
N THR A 349 -51.63 -14.94 -17.53
CA THR A 349 -52.06 -16.34 -17.51
C THR A 349 -53.59 -16.38 -17.49
N VAL A 350 -54.17 -16.98 -18.53
CA VAL A 350 -55.62 -17.23 -18.63
C VAL A 350 -55.88 -18.70 -18.30
N GLU A 351 -56.57 -18.95 -17.19
CA GLU A 351 -56.95 -20.30 -16.75
C GLU A 351 -58.47 -20.47 -16.83
N LEU A 352 -58.93 -21.46 -17.59
CA LEU A 352 -60.30 -21.94 -17.50
C LEU A 352 -60.40 -22.93 -16.34
N LEU A 353 -61.20 -22.56 -15.33
CA LEU A 353 -61.27 -23.27 -14.07
C LEU A 353 -62.13 -24.53 -14.18
N ASN A 354 -61.56 -25.63 -13.68
CA ASN A 354 -62.28 -26.83 -13.31
C ASN A 354 -63.15 -26.50 -12.09
N GLN A 355 -64.47 -26.61 -12.23
CA GLN A 355 -65.44 -26.26 -11.20
C GLN A 355 -65.70 -27.40 -10.19
N LEU A 356 -65.07 -28.57 -10.35
CA LEU A 356 -65.22 -29.71 -9.43
C LEU A 356 -64.09 -29.79 -8.38
N GLU A 357 -62.90 -29.31 -8.73
CA GLU A 357 -61.71 -29.34 -7.89
C GLU A 357 -60.75 -28.22 -8.29
N ASP A 358 -59.94 -27.72 -7.34
CA ASP A 358 -58.89 -26.72 -7.59
C ASP A 358 -57.61 -27.35 -8.17
N LYS A 359 -57.80 -28.23 -9.16
CA LYS A 359 -56.75 -28.96 -9.90
C LYS A 359 -57.19 -29.14 -11.35
N ASN A 360 -56.23 -29.43 -12.23
CA ASN A 360 -56.48 -29.73 -13.64
C ASN A 360 -57.20 -28.61 -14.41
N HIS A 361 -56.94 -27.35 -14.05
CA HIS A 361 -57.39 -26.20 -14.83
C HIS A 361 -56.70 -26.16 -16.20
N TRP A 362 -57.43 -25.71 -17.22
CA TRP A 362 -56.86 -25.51 -18.54
C TRP A 362 -56.26 -24.12 -18.63
N LYS A 363 -54.96 -23.99 -18.91
CA LYS A 363 -54.30 -22.69 -18.91
C LYS A 363 -53.49 -22.41 -20.17
N LYS A 364 -53.45 -21.14 -20.55
CA LYS A 364 -52.51 -20.59 -21.53
C LYS A 364 -51.91 -19.30 -20.99
N VAL A 365 -50.65 -19.06 -21.34
CA VAL A 365 -49.95 -17.81 -21.02
C VAL A 365 -49.89 -16.96 -22.28
N VAL A 366 -50.27 -15.70 -22.14
CA VAL A 366 -50.16 -14.65 -23.16
C VAL A 366 -48.99 -13.76 -22.76
N HIS A 367 -47.96 -13.71 -23.61
CA HIS A 367 -46.76 -12.92 -23.34
C HIS A 367 -46.85 -11.56 -24.04
N TYR A 368 -46.55 -10.50 -23.29
CA TYR A 368 -46.40 -9.13 -23.77
C TYR A 368 -44.91 -8.78 -23.74
N THR A 369 -44.31 -8.74 -24.92
CA THR A 369 -42.86 -8.55 -25.11
C THR A 369 -42.60 -7.37 -26.04
N GLU A 370 -41.32 -7.06 -26.27
CA GLU A 370 -40.92 -6.07 -27.27
C GLU A 370 -41.43 -6.42 -28.67
N ALA A 371 -41.59 -7.71 -28.99
CA ALA A 371 -42.10 -8.17 -30.29
C ALA A 371 -43.63 -8.12 -30.42
N THR A 372 -44.38 -7.89 -29.33
CA THR A 372 -45.84 -7.76 -29.38
C THR A 372 -46.23 -6.49 -30.15
N PRO A 373 -47.23 -6.51 -31.04
CA PRO A 373 -47.71 -5.32 -31.75
C PRO A 373 -48.04 -4.15 -30.81
N ASP A 374 -47.72 -2.92 -31.21
CA ASP A 374 -47.84 -1.73 -30.37
C ASP A 374 -49.29 -1.40 -30.01
N ASP A 375 -50.21 -1.58 -30.95
CA ASP A 375 -51.65 -1.44 -30.78
C ASP A 375 -52.25 -2.33 -29.67
N CYS A 376 -51.58 -3.43 -29.33
CA CYS A 376 -51.99 -4.33 -28.25
C CYS A 376 -51.39 -4.02 -26.87
N LYS A 377 -50.30 -3.24 -26.80
CA LYS A 377 -49.50 -3.06 -25.57
C LYS A 377 -49.28 -1.61 -25.15
N GLN A 378 -49.56 -0.65 -26.04
CA GLN A 378 -49.41 0.77 -25.77
C GLN A 378 -50.59 1.31 -24.95
N ARG A 379 -50.39 2.50 -24.40
CA ARG A 379 -51.44 3.21 -23.66
C ARG A 379 -52.62 3.47 -24.59
N VAL A 380 -53.83 3.18 -24.11
CA VAL A 380 -55.08 3.49 -24.82
C VAL A 380 -55.17 5.02 -24.98
N SER A 381 -54.89 5.50 -26.20
CA SER A 381 -54.85 6.94 -26.53
C SER A 381 -56.00 7.37 -27.43
N LYS A 382 -56.68 6.41 -28.06
CA LYS A 382 -57.87 6.60 -28.92
C LYS A 382 -58.81 5.42 -28.70
N GLY A 383 -60.11 5.68 -28.55
CA GLY A 383 -61.11 4.63 -28.26
C GLY A 383 -61.22 4.29 -26.77
N GLU A 384 -61.98 3.23 -26.45
CA GLU A 384 -62.20 2.76 -25.07
C GLU A 384 -61.22 1.63 -24.66
N GLU A 385 -60.63 0.92 -25.63
CA GLU A 385 -59.75 -0.24 -25.42
C GLU A 385 -58.66 -0.37 -26.50
N SER A 386 -57.61 -1.15 -26.21
CA SER A 386 -56.55 -1.52 -27.16
C SER A 386 -57.00 -2.62 -28.13
N GLU A 387 -56.20 -2.88 -29.17
CA GLU A 387 -56.37 -4.08 -29.99
C GLU A 387 -56.16 -5.35 -29.15
N GLU A 388 -56.87 -6.41 -29.50
CA GLU A 388 -56.91 -7.68 -28.77
C GLU A 388 -55.63 -8.51 -28.93
N TRP A 389 -55.06 -8.98 -27.82
CA TRP A 389 -53.91 -9.89 -27.84
C TRP A 389 -54.14 -11.16 -27.03
N GLY A 390 -53.86 -12.31 -27.63
CA GLY A 390 -54.15 -13.57 -26.97
C GLY A 390 -54.03 -14.80 -27.85
N ASN A 391 -54.87 -15.80 -27.57
CA ASN A 391 -54.78 -17.11 -28.18
C ASN A 391 -56.04 -17.46 -28.99
N PRO A 392 -55.97 -17.41 -30.34
CA PRO A 392 -57.11 -17.78 -31.18
C PRO A 392 -57.48 -19.27 -31.05
N LYS A 393 -56.55 -20.14 -30.64
CA LYS A 393 -56.78 -21.60 -30.47
C LYS A 393 -56.66 -22.00 -29.00
N PHE A 394 -57.35 -21.29 -28.11
CA PHE A 394 -57.24 -21.47 -26.66
C PHE A 394 -57.69 -22.87 -26.22
N LEU A 395 -58.86 -23.34 -26.65
CA LEU A 395 -59.38 -24.68 -26.33
C LEU A 395 -60.17 -25.26 -27.52
N SER A 396 -59.79 -26.42 -28.03
CA SER A 396 -60.46 -27.03 -29.20
C SER A 396 -61.89 -27.48 -28.89
N HIS A 397 -62.83 -27.24 -29.82
CA HIS A 397 -64.17 -27.84 -29.76
C HIS A 397 -64.14 -29.37 -29.89
N ALA A 398 -63.13 -29.89 -30.59
CA ALA A 398 -62.91 -31.34 -30.72
C ALA A 398 -62.31 -31.96 -29.45
N TYR A 399 -61.74 -31.13 -28.56
CA TYR A 399 -61.35 -31.56 -27.23
C TYR A 399 -62.62 -31.86 -26.43
N ARG A 400 -63.11 -33.10 -26.58
CA ARG A 400 -64.17 -33.71 -25.78
C ARG A 400 -63.51 -34.51 -24.66
N PRO A 401 -63.23 -33.91 -23.49
CA PRO A 401 -63.20 -34.71 -22.28
C PRO A 401 -64.65 -35.07 -21.96
N THR A 402 -64.95 -36.36 -21.97
CA THR A 402 -66.25 -36.95 -21.66
C THR A 402 -67.02 -36.17 -20.57
N ASN A 403 -68.10 -35.49 -20.99
CA ASN A 403 -68.97 -34.56 -20.28
C ASN A 403 -68.34 -33.23 -19.78
N ASN A 404 -68.66 -32.16 -20.51
CA ASN A 404 -68.41 -30.73 -20.20
C ASN A 404 -68.86 -30.23 -18.80
N GLN A 405 -69.40 -31.08 -17.92
CA GLN A 405 -69.86 -30.73 -16.58
C GLN A 405 -68.76 -30.21 -15.65
N ARG A 406 -67.48 -30.53 -15.91
CA ARG A 406 -66.37 -30.06 -15.06
C ARG A 406 -65.96 -28.62 -15.30
N PHE A 407 -66.09 -28.10 -16.51
CA PHE A 407 -65.76 -26.70 -16.84
C PHE A 407 -67.02 -25.83 -16.96
N ILE A 408 -68.13 -26.38 -17.47
CA ILE A 408 -69.40 -25.68 -17.64
C ILE A 408 -70.39 -26.21 -16.59
N LYS A 409 -70.90 -25.30 -15.76
CA LYS A 409 -71.98 -25.58 -14.80
C LYS A 409 -73.03 -24.48 -14.92
N ASN A 410 -74.31 -24.85 -15.07
CA ASN A 410 -75.43 -23.90 -15.21
C ASN A 410 -75.19 -22.83 -16.30
N ASP A 411 -74.78 -23.28 -17.50
CA ASP A 411 -74.46 -22.41 -18.64
C ASP A 411 -73.40 -21.32 -18.32
N SER A 412 -72.51 -21.61 -17.36
CA SER A 412 -71.47 -20.68 -16.90
C SER A 412 -70.08 -21.33 -16.88
N LEU A 413 -69.07 -20.55 -17.30
CA LEU A 413 -67.64 -20.82 -17.22
C LEU A 413 -66.99 -19.86 -16.20
N TYR A 414 -65.89 -20.28 -15.58
CA TYR A 414 -65.06 -19.39 -14.75
C TYR A 414 -63.65 -19.33 -15.31
N PHE A 415 -63.13 -18.11 -15.44
CA PHE A 415 -61.77 -17.85 -15.86
C PHE A 415 -61.00 -17.21 -14.72
N ARG A 416 -59.82 -17.72 -14.38
CA ARG A 416 -58.87 -17.05 -13.50
C ARG A 416 -57.80 -16.38 -14.34
N ILE A 417 -57.64 -15.07 -14.14
CA ILE A 417 -56.60 -14.27 -14.77
C ILE A 417 -55.56 -13.93 -13.72
N SER A 418 -54.31 -14.30 -13.99
CA SER A 418 -53.17 -13.96 -13.15
C SER A 418 -52.17 -13.17 -13.97
N VAL A 419 -51.81 -11.97 -13.51
CA VAL A 419 -50.92 -11.08 -14.24
C VAL A 419 -49.61 -10.92 -13.48
N LYS A 420 -48.50 -11.06 -14.20
CA LYS A 420 -47.17 -10.64 -13.72
C LYS A 420 -46.66 -9.55 -14.65
N ALA A 421 -46.86 -8.30 -14.23
CA ALA A 421 -46.31 -7.14 -14.92
C ALA A 421 -44.81 -7.04 -14.63
N THR A 422 -44.00 -6.85 -15.67
CA THR A 422 -42.58 -6.50 -15.54
C THR A 422 -42.36 -4.99 -15.60
N SER A 423 -43.27 -4.26 -16.25
CA SER A 423 -43.29 -2.78 -16.25
C SER A 423 -43.57 -2.25 -14.84
N LYS A 424 -42.74 -1.33 -14.35
CA LYS A 424 -42.83 -0.80 -12.98
C LYS A 424 -43.70 0.47 -12.94
N THR A 425 -44.09 0.89 -11.74
CA THR A 425 -44.51 2.28 -11.56
C THR A 425 -43.29 3.19 -11.72
N LYS A 426 -43.49 4.38 -12.30
CA LYS A 426 -42.41 5.35 -12.50
C LYS A 426 -41.82 5.72 -11.13
N PRO A 427 -40.55 5.35 -10.84
CA PRO A 427 -40.01 5.46 -9.48
C PRO A 427 -39.84 6.90 -8.99
N TRP A 428 -39.94 7.90 -9.88
CA TRP A 428 -39.86 9.33 -9.54
C TRP A 428 -41.24 9.99 -9.25
N LEU A 429 -42.34 9.22 -9.27
CA LEU A 429 -43.68 9.69 -8.92
C LEU A 429 -44.17 9.17 -7.55
N HIS A 430 -43.30 8.46 -6.81
CA HIS A 430 -43.57 7.90 -5.48
C HIS A 430 -42.81 8.61 -4.37
#